data_AF-A0A7C1G3E3-F1
#
_entry.id   AF-A0A7C1G3E3-F1
#
_cell.length_a   1.000
_cell.length_b   1.000
_cell.length_c   1.000
_cell.angle_alpha   90.00
_cell.angle_beta   90.00
_cell.angle_gamma   90.00
#
_symmetry.space_group_name_H-M   'P 1'
#
loop_
_entity.id
_entity.type
_entity.pdbx_description
1 polymer ?
#
loop_
_entity_poly.entity_id
_entity_poly.type
_entity_poly.pdbx_seq_one_letter_code
_entity_poly.pdbx_strand_id
1 'polypeptide(L)'
;MRDAARVIVVGGGLAGCEAAWQAARQGVAVELYEMRPQRFSPAHQSESLGELVCSNSLRSNMVDSGVGLLKEEMRRLDSLIIRAAEATAVPAGKALAVDRQQFAEYITRVMAENDLITIFRQEVEAIPEPADSPVILATGPLTSEKLSGSLLRLTGAENLAFYDA
;
A
#
# COMPACT_ATOMS: atom_id res chain seq x y z
N MET A 1 28.00 -10.10 12.84
CA MET A 1 26.57 -9.74 12.98
C MET A 1 26.00 -9.72 11.59
N ARG A 2 25.04 -10.61 11.26
CA ARG A 2 24.25 -10.41 10.04
C ARG A 2 23.41 -9.17 10.31
N ASP A 3 23.47 -8.15 9.45
CA ASP A 3 22.50 -7.06 9.51
C ASP A 3 21.10 -7.67 9.59
N ALA A 4 20.28 -7.16 10.51
CA ALA A 4 18.91 -7.62 10.65
C ALA A 4 18.22 -7.48 9.29
N ALA A 5 17.62 -8.56 8.79
CA ALA A 5 16.92 -8.53 7.51
C ALA A 5 15.84 -7.43 7.56
N ARG A 6 15.91 -6.50 6.62
CA ARG A 6 14.95 -5.39 6.49
C ARG A 6 14.46 -5.26 5.06
N VAL A 7 13.27 -4.68 4.90
CA VAL A 7 12.65 -4.39 3.61
C VAL A 7 12.25 -2.93 3.55
N ILE A 8 12.53 -2.29 2.42
CA ILE A 8 12.09 -0.92 2.15
C ILE A 8 10.81 -1.00 1.32
N VAL A 9 9.76 -0.29 1.75
CA VAL A 9 8.50 -0.19 1.01
C VAL A 9 8.26 1.28 0.69
N VAL A 10 8.11 1.60 -0.59
CA VAL A 10 7.87 2.98 -1.06
C VAL A 10 6.43 3.12 -1.51
N GLY A 11 5.64 3.90 -0.77
CA GLY A 11 4.22 4.19 -1.02
C GLY A 11 3.31 3.57 0.04
N GLY A 12 2.57 4.41 0.76
CA GLY A 12 1.63 4.02 1.82
C GLY A 12 0.20 3.75 1.32
N GLY A 13 0.05 3.30 0.07
CA GLY A 13 -1.24 2.87 -0.50
C GLY A 13 -1.62 1.45 -0.08
N LEU A 14 -2.67 0.88 -0.70
CA LEU A 14 -3.16 -0.47 -0.36
C LEU A 14 -2.05 -1.54 -0.48
N ALA A 15 -1.33 -1.54 -1.60
CA ALA A 15 -0.29 -2.53 -1.88
C ALA A 15 0.91 -2.39 -0.91
N GLY A 16 1.37 -1.16 -0.66
CA GLY A 16 2.50 -0.93 0.24
C GLY A 16 2.17 -1.26 1.69
N CYS A 17 0.96 -0.93 2.16
CA CYS A 17 0.53 -1.31 3.50
C CYS A 17 0.44 -2.83 3.67
N GLU A 18 -0.11 -3.54 2.68
CA GLU A 18 -0.19 -5.00 2.73
C GLU A 18 1.21 -5.64 2.65
N ALA A 19 2.10 -5.15 1.79
CA ALA A 19 3.47 -5.64 1.69
C ALA A 19 4.25 -5.45 3.01
N ALA A 20 4.19 -4.26 3.59
CA ALA A 20 4.82 -3.95 4.88
C ALA A 20 4.24 -4.80 6.01
N TRP A 21 2.92 -4.97 6.04
CA TRP A 21 2.24 -5.83 7.02
C TRP A 21 2.71 -7.29 6.92
N GLN A 22 2.76 -7.85 5.72
CA GLN A 22 3.17 -9.25 5.52
C GLN A 22 4.64 -9.48 5.84
N ALA A 23 5.53 -8.53 5.52
CA ALA A 23 6.94 -8.60 5.90
C ALA A 23 7.13 -8.55 7.43
N ALA A 24 6.47 -7.60 8.10
CA ALA A 24 6.52 -7.47 9.56
C ALA A 24 6.00 -8.73 10.27
N ARG A 25 4.92 -9.34 9.77
CA ARG A 25 4.39 -10.61 10.30
C ARG A 25 5.37 -11.78 10.22
N GLN A 26 6.33 -11.72 9.30
CA GLN A 26 7.39 -12.72 9.16
C GLN A 26 8.65 -12.37 9.97
N GLY A 27 8.58 -11.35 10.84
CA GLY A 27 9.69 -10.93 11.69
C GLY A 27 10.73 -10.07 10.99
N VAL A 28 10.40 -9.51 9.82
CA VAL A 28 11.30 -8.65 9.03
C VAL A 28 11.00 -7.19 9.33
N ALA A 29 12.02 -6.40 9.64
CA ALA A 29 11.86 -4.97 9.88
C ALA A 29 11.50 -4.24 8.57
N VAL A 30 10.62 -3.24 8.64
CA VAL A 30 10.13 -2.51 7.47
C VAL A 30 10.33 -1.00 7.64
N GLU A 31 10.91 -0.40 6.61
CA GLU A 31 10.95 1.05 6.43
C GLU A 31 9.88 1.42 5.39
N LEU A 32 8.73 1.93 5.84
CA LEU A 32 7.61 2.32 4.98
C LEU A 32 7.67 3.83 4.70
N TYR A 33 7.93 4.21 3.46
CA TYR A 33 7.95 5.59 3.01
C TYR A 33 6.59 6.02 2.46
N GLU A 34 6.07 7.13 2.97
CA GLU A 34 4.86 7.78 2.46
C GLU A 34 5.12 9.28 2.33
N MET A 35 4.89 9.83 1.13
CA MET A 35 5.14 11.25 0.86
C MET A 35 4.13 12.18 1.54
N ARG A 36 2.93 11.69 1.85
CA ARG A 36 1.89 12.44 2.59
C ARG A 36 2.21 12.45 4.09
N PRO A 37 1.99 13.57 4.81
CA PRO A 37 1.32 14.80 4.36
C PRO A 37 2.23 15.84 3.70
N GLN A 38 3.55 15.63 3.60
CA GLN A 38 4.47 16.61 3.04
C GLN A 38 4.16 16.93 1.57
N ARG A 39 3.73 15.93 0.82
CA ARG A 39 3.30 16.05 -0.57
C ARG A 39 2.09 15.16 -0.84
N PHE A 40 1.04 15.76 -1.37
CA PHE A 40 -0.16 15.04 -1.83
C PHE A 40 -0.11 14.84 -3.34
N SER A 41 -0.70 13.73 -3.81
CA SER A 41 -1.05 13.64 -5.23
C SER A 41 -2.39 14.36 -5.48
N PRO A 42 -2.76 14.64 -6.74
CA PRO A 42 -4.02 15.32 -7.05
C PRO A 42 -5.30 14.61 -6.57
N ALA A 43 -5.22 13.31 -6.23
CA ALA A 43 -6.38 12.52 -5.83
C ALA A 43 -6.51 12.31 -4.31
N HIS A 44 -5.41 12.43 -3.55
CA HIS A 44 -5.40 12.16 -2.12
C HIS A 44 -5.74 13.41 -1.32
N GLN A 45 -6.51 13.24 -0.24
CA GLN A 45 -7.01 14.33 0.60
C GLN A 45 -6.67 14.12 2.08
N SER A 46 -6.05 13.00 2.45
CA SER A 46 -5.70 12.69 3.84
C SER A 46 -4.25 12.25 4.01
N GLU A 47 -3.71 12.43 5.21
CA GLU A 47 -2.40 11.91 5.60
C GLU A 47 -2.41 10.40 5.92
N SER A 48 -3.61 9.80 5.96
CA SER A 48 -3.79 8.40 6.30
C SER A 48 -3.22 7.48 5.22
N LEU A 49 -2.63 6.39 5.69
CA LEU A 49 -2.26 5.26 4.86
C LEU A 49 -3.52 4.55 4.32
N GLY A 50 -3.40 3.89 3.18
CA GLY A 50 -4.49 3.09 2.61
C GLY A 50 -5.74 3.88 2.16
N GLU A 51 -5.62 5.19 1.92
CA GLU A 51 -6.73 6.03 1.48
C GLU A 51 -7.39 5.52 0.17
N LEU A 52 -8.73 5.48 0.15
CA LEU A 52 -9.53 5.16 -1.04
C LEU A 52 -9.97 6.44 -1.76
N VAL A 53 -9.32 6.76 -2.87
CA VAL A 53 -9.53 8.03 -3.60
C VAL A 53 -10.72 8.02 -4.57
N CYS A 54 -11.29 6.86 -4.89
CA CYS A 54 -12.43 6.73 -5.80
C CYS A 54 -13.65 6.08 -5.13
N SER A 55 -14.01 4.85 -5.51
CA SER A 55 -15.09 4.09 -4.92
C SER A 55 -14.72 3.61 -3.51
N ASN A 56 -15.71 3.55 -2.63
CA ASN A 56 -15.61 2.88 -1.34
C ASN A 56 -15.95 1.39 -1.41
N SER A 57 -16.23 0.85 -2.60
CA SER A 57 -16.52 -0.56 -2.83
C SER A 57 -15.25 -1.31 -3.23
N LEU A 58 -14.93 -2.37 -2.48
CA LEU A 58 -13.94 -3.37 -2.84
C LEU A 58 -14.54 -4.47 -3.74
N ARG A 59 -15.70 -4.19 -4.36
CA ARG A 59 -16.47 -5.08 -5.24
C ARG A 59 -17.02 -6.31 -4.51
N SER A 60 -17.49 -7.30 -5.28
CA SER A 60 -18.17 -8.50 -4.78
C SER A 60 -17.40 -9.17 -3.64
N ASN A 61 -18.11 -9.53 -2.57
CA ASN A 61 -17.61 -10.34 -1.46
C ASN A 61 -17.95 -11.83 -1.63
N MET A 62 -18.59 -12.20 -2.73
CA MET A 62 -19.00 -13.58 -3.00
C MET A 62 -17.83 -14.39 -3.56
N VAL A 63 -17.54 -15.54 -2.95
CA VAL A 63 -16.41 -16.43 -3.30
C VAL A 63 -16.52 -17.02 -4.72
N ASP A 64 -17.73 -17.04 -5.31
CA ASP A 64 -17.99 -17.46 -6.68
C ASP A 64 -17.56 -16.42 -7.74
N SER A 65 -17.16 -15.22 -7.31
CA SER A 65 -16.60 -14.18 -8.17
C SER A 65 -15.07 -14.09 -7.99
N GLY A 66 -14.32 -13.81 -9.05
CA GLY A 66 -12.85 -13.75 -8.97
C GLY A 66 -12.32 -12.76 -7.92
N VAL A 67 -12.95 -11.59 -7.80
CA VAL A 67 -12.58 -10.60 -6.76
C VAL A 67 -13.00 -11.01 -5.35
N GLY A 68 -14.01 -11.86 -5.19
CA GLY A 68 -14.42 -12.37 -3.88
C GLY A 68 -13.59 -13.58 -3.46
N LEU A 69 -13.21 -14.45 -4.40
CA LEU A 69 -12.24 -15.52 -4.17
C LEU A 69 -10.88 -14.94 -3.73
N LEU A 70 -10.40 -13.89 -4.39
CA LEU A 70 -9.17 -13.21 -3.98
C LEU A 70 -9.25 -12.68 -2.54
N LYS A 71 -10.39 -12.13 -2.12
CA LYS A 71 -10.58 -11.69 -0.72
C LYS A 71 -10.51 -12.87 0.24
N GLU A 72 -11.08 -14.01 -0.13
CA GLU A 72 -11.02 -15.23 0.68
C GLU A 72 -9.57 -15.73 0.82
N GLU A 73 -8.77 -15.70 -0.24
CA GLU A 73 -7.34 -16.00 -0.15
C GLU A 73 -6.61 -15.00 0.75
N MET A 74 -6.90 -13.70 0.61
CA MET A 74 -6.34 -12.64 1.46
C MET A 74 -6.73 -12.80 2.93
N ARG A 75 -7.95 -13.28 3.25
CA ARG A 75 -8.34 -13.62 4.63
C ARG A 75 -7.44 -14.70 5.22
N ARG A 76 -7.20 -15.77 4.44
CA ARG A 76 -6.34 -16.90 4.87
C ARG A 76 -4.88 -16.51 5.04
N LEU A 77 -4.47 -15.40 4.41
CA LEU A 77 -3.13 -14.82 4.55
C LEU A 77 -3.09 -13.69 5.60
N ASP A 78 -4.13 -13.54 6.42
CA ASP A 78 -4.29 -12.51 7.46
C ASP A 78 -4.08 -11.08 6.95
N SER A 79 -4.69 -10.77 5.81
CA SER A 79 -4.56 -9.46 5.18
C SER A 79 -4.98 -8.32 6.10
N LEU A 80 -4.16 -7.26 6.14
CA LEU A 80 -4.52 -6.02 6.82
C LEU A 80 -5.65 -5.30 6.08
N ILE A 81 -5.58 -5.26 4.75
CA ILE A 81 -6.60 -4.61 3.92
C ILE A 81 -7.98 -5.24 4.12
N ILE A 82 -8.07 -6.59 4.13
CA ILE A 82 -9.37 -7.24 4.36
C ILE A 82 -9.87 -7.05 5.79
N ARG A 83 -9.00 -7.14 6.80
CA ARG A 83 -9.40 -6.90 8.20
C ARG A 83 -9.90 -5.48 8.42
N ALA A 84 -9.22 -4.48 7.85
CA ALA A 84 -9.68 -3.09 7.87
C ALA A 84 -11.06 -2.96 7.20
N ALA A 85 -11.23 -3.57 6.02
CA ALA A 85 -12.48 -3.49 5.29
C ALA A 85 -13.65 -4.11 6.04
N GLU A 86 -13.44 -5.23 6.73
CA GLU A 86 -14.47 -5.89 7.54
C GLU A 86 -14.79 -5.09 8.81
N ALA A 87 -13.78 -4.51 9.45
CA ALA A 87 -13.96 -3.68 10.65
C ALA A 87 -14.75 -2.39 10.36
N THR A 88 -14.72 -1.91 9.12
CA THR A 88 -15.32 -0.62 8.72
C THR A 88 -16.38 -0.80 7.63
N ALA A 89 -16.96 -2.00 7.51
CA ALA A 89 -17.91 -2.32 6.47
C ALA A 89 -19.22 -1.52 6.61
N VAL A 90 -19.78 -1.10 5.46
CA VAL A 90 -21.09 -0.46 5.36
C VAL A 90 -22.03 -1.28 4.45
N PRO A 91 -23.37 -1.17 4.61
CA PRO A 91 -24.31 -1.94 3.79
C PRO A 91 -24.11 -1.70 2.28
N ALA A 92 -23.85 -2.78 1.51
CA ALA A 92 -23.62 -2.69 0.06
C ALA A 92 -24.06 -3.95 -0.73
N GLY A 93 -25.09 -4.65 -0.24
CA GLY A 93 -25.62 -5.84 -0.89
C GLY A 93 -24.57 -6.96 -0.99
N LYS A 94 -24.23 -7.39 -2.20
CA LYS A 94 -23.22 -8.44 -2.46
C LYS A 94 -21.78 -7.93 -2.47
N ALA A 95 -21.56 -6.61 -2.43
CA ALA A 95 -20.22 -6.04 -2.40
C ALA A 95 -19.73 -5.84 -0.97
N LEU A 96 -18.41 -5.87 -0.80
CA LEU A 96 -17.76 -5.35 0.41
C LEU A 96 -17.50 -3.87 0.17
N ALA A 97 -18.28 -2.99 0.80
CA ALA A 97 -18.01 -1.56 0.81
C ALA A 97 -17.67 -1.10 2.22
N VAL A 98 -16.91 -0.01 2.32
CA VAL A 98 -16.36 0.49 3.58
C VAL A 98 -16.71 1.95 3.81
N ASP A 99 -16.67 2.37 5.06
CA ASP A 99 -16.43 3.77 5.39
C ASP A 99 -14.96 4.10 5.06
N ARG A 100 -14.73 5.00 4.11
CA ARG A 100 -13.38 5.29 3.59
C ARG A 100 -12.45 5.89 4.64
N GLN A 101 -12.98 6.75 5.50
CA GLN A 101 -12.17 7.44 6.49
C GLN A 101 -11.77 6.45 7.59
N GLN A 102 -12.76 5.73 8.14
CA GLN A 102 -12.50 4.73 9.17
C GLN A 102 -11.56 3.63 8.66
N PHE A 103 -11.70 3.23 7.39
CA PHE A 103 -10.83 2.23 6.75
C PHE A 103 -9.35 2.68 6.74
N ALA A 104 -9.08 3.91 6.28
CA ALA A 104 -7.73 4.45 6.20
C ALA A 104 -7.14 4.71 7.59
N GLU A 105 -7.94 5.19 8.53
CA GLU A 105 -7.55 5.39 9.93
C GLU A 105 -7.20 4.06 10.62
N TYR A 106 -8.00 3.01 10.37
CA TYR A 106 -7.73 1.67 10.90
C TYR A 106 -6.36 1.16 10.44
N ILE A 107 -6.08 1.23 9.13
CA ILE A 107 -4.80 0.80 8.57
C ILE A 107 -3.66 1.61 9.18
N THR A 108 -3.81 2.94 9.19
CA THR A 108 -2.78 3.85 9.72
C THR A 108 -2.43 3.51 11.17
N ARG A 109 -3.45 3.29 12.01
CA ARG A 109 -3.27 2.95 13.42
C ARG A 109 -2.56 1.61 13.59
N VAL A 110 -3.02 0.55 12.92
CA VAL A 110 -2.41 -0.79 13.04
C VAL A 110 -0.96 -0.79 12.55
N MET A 111 -0.64 -0.01 11.52
CA MET A 111 0.72 0.13 11.02
C MET A 111 1.62 0.90 11.98
N ALA A 112 1.12 1.99 12.58
CA ALA A 112 1.87 2.80 13.54
C ALA A 112 2.09 2.10 14.90
N GLU A 113 1.20 1.20 15.29
CA GLU A 113 1.30 0.39 16.52
C GLU A 113 2.22 -0.84 16.36
N ASN A 114 2.76 -1.11 15.16
CA ASN A 114 3.60 -2.28 14.89
C ASN A 114 5.09 -1.97 15.08
N ASP A 115 5.72 -2.61 16.07
CA ASP A 115 7.13 -2.40 16.44
C ASP A 115 8.15 -2.71 15.32
N LEU A 116 7.77 -3.50 14.31
CA LEU A 116 8.63 -3.83 13.17
C LEU A 116 8.44 -2.89 11.97
N ILE A 117 7.51 -1.93 12.04
CA ILE A 117 7.22 -1.01 10.94
C ILE A 117 7.55 0.41 11.36
N THR A 118 8.55 1.00 10.73
CA THR A 118 8.86 2.42 10.88
C THR A 118 8.29 3.20 9.69
N ILE A 119 7.41 4.15 9.95
CA ILE A 119 6.79 4.99 8.93
C ILE A 119 7.62 6.27 8.75
N PHE A 120 8.18 6.46 7.57
CA PHE A 120 8.87 7.68 7.16
C PHE A 120 7.95 8.55 6.32
N ARG A 121 7.63 9.74 6.85
CA ARG A 121 6.81 10.74 6.19
C ARG A 121 7.71 11.60 5.27
N GLN A 122 8.05 11.04 4.11
CA GLN A 122 9.04 11.59 3.17
C GLN A 122 8.78 11.13 1.73
N GLU A 123 8.99 12.03 0.76
CA GLU A 123 9.04 11.69 -0.66
C GLU A 123 10.34 10.96 -1.01
N VAL A 124 10.21 9.79 -1.65
CA VAL A 124 11.34 9.06 -2.24
C VAL A 124 11.49 9.52 -3.69
N GLU A 125 12.55 10.27 -3.97
CA GLU A 125 12.73 10.95 -5.26
C GLU A 125 13.45 10.10 -6.32
N ALA A 126 14.13 9.05 -5.90
CA ALA A 126 14.85 8.12 -6.76
C ALA A 126 14.71 6.71 -6.21
N ILE A 127 14.85 5.70 -7.08
CA ILE A 127 14.90 4.30 -6.64
C ILE A 127 16.08 4.21 -5.67
N PRO A 128 15.88 3.70 -4.43
CA PRO A 128 16.98 3.47 -3.51
C PRO A 128 18.07 2.66 -4.21
N GLU A 129 19.31 3.14 -4.12
CA GLU A 129 20.47 2.44 -4.69
C GLU A 129 20.49 0.99 -4.18
N PRO A 130 21.01 0.02 -4.96
CA PRO A 130 21.06 -1.37 -4.56
C PRO A 130 21.74 -1.51 -3.19
N ALA A 131 20.94 -1.79 -2.17
CA ALA A 131 21.39 -2.11 -0.83
C ALA A 131 21.27 -3.62 -0.60
N ASP A 132 21.83 -4.11 0.49
CA ASP A 132 21.63 -5.49 0.98
C ASP A 132 20.18 -5.76 1.45
N SER A 133 19.21 -4.94 1.05
CA SER A 133 17.82 -4.95 1.48
C SER A 133 16.88 -4.91 0.27
N PRO A 134 15.89 -5.82 0.17
CA PRO A 134 14.88 -5.75 -0.89
C PRO A 134 14.07 -4.44 -0.82
N VAL A 135 13.73 -3.92 -2.01
CA VAL A 135 12.90 -2.71 -2.16
C VAL A 135 11.61 -3.06 -2.88
N ILE A 136 10.47 -2.67 -2.30
CA ILE A 136 9.14 -2.79 -2.91
C ILE A 136 8.65 -1.39 -3.28
N LEU A 137 8.43 -1.17 -4.58
CA LEU A 137 7.83 0.07 -5.08
C LEU A 137 6.31 -0.13 -5.22
N ALA A 138 5.55 0.57 -4.39
CA ALA A 138 4.09 0.50 -4.29
C ALA A 138 3.43 1.89 -4.34
N THR A 139 3.95 2.77 -5.20
CA THR A 139 3.60 4.19 -5.29
C THR A 139 2.29 4.51 -6.02
N GLY A 140 1.61 3.47 -6.51
CA GLY A 140 0.28 3.60 -7.13
C GLY A 140 0.29 4.32 -8.49
N PRO A 141 -0.89 4.61 -9.04
CA PRO A 141 -1.04 5.17 -10.39
C PRO A 141 -0.55 6.62 -10.52
N LEU A 142 -0.39 7.33 -9.39
CA LEU A 142 0.02 8.73 -9.34
C LEU A 142 1.42 8.86 -8.73
N THR A 143 2.36 8.06 -9.23
CA THR A 143 3.77 8.10 -8.80
C THR A 143 4.37 9.47 -9.07
N SER A 144 5.09 10.04 -8.10
CA SER A 144 5.72 11.37 -8.22
C SER A 144 6.62 11.48 -9.44
N GLU A 145 6.65 12.64 -10.10
CA GLU A 145 7.47 12.88 -11.30
C GLU A 145 8.95 12.50 -11.11
N LYS A 146 9.52 12.81 -9.94
CA LYS A 146 10.93 12.52 -9.63
C LYS A 146 11.21 11.01 -9.65
N LEU A 147 10.41 10.23 -8.92
CA LEU A 147 10.54 8.77 -8.87
C LEU A 147 10.22 8.12 -10.22
N SER A 148 9.20 8.60 -10.93
CA SER A 148 8.87 8.15 -12.30
C SER A 148 10.06 8.38 -13.25
N GLY A 149 10.72 9.53 -13.16
CA GLY A 149 11.95 9.81 -13.91
C GLY A 149 13.10 8.87 -13.55
N SER A 150 13.21 8.46 -12.29
CA SER A 150 14.17 7.44 -11.86
C SER A 150 13.84 6.04 -12.40
N LEU A 151 12.56 5.67 -12.43
CA LEU A 151 12.08 4.41 -13.00
C LEU A 151 12.37 4.33 -14.50
N LEU A 152 12.05 5.39 -15.24
CA LEU A 152 12.36 5.49 -16.67
C LEU A 152 13.84 5.27 -16.97
N ARG A 153 14.74 5.83 -16.14
CA ARG A 153 16.19 5.63 -16.32
C ARG A 153 16.63 4.18 -16.08
N LEU A 154 15.96 3.46 -15.17
CA LEU A 154 16.26 2.07 -14.88
C LEU A 154 15.68 1.11 -15.93
N THR A 155 14.42 1.33 -16.33
CA THR A 155 13.67 0.39 -17.16
C THR A 155 13.81 0.65 -18.66
N GLY A 156 14.25 1.84 -19.07
CA GLY A 156 14.07 2.32 -20.44
C GLY A 156 12.68 2.94 -20.63
N ALA A 157 12.57 3.89 -21.55
CA ALA A 157 11.37 4.71 -21.74
C ALA A 157 10.19 3.91 -22.33
N GLU A 158 10.48 2.86 -23.08
CA GLU A 158 9.53 1.95 -23.71
C GLU A 158 8.81 1.03 -22.72
N ASN A 159 9.30 0.91 -21.49
CA ASN A 159 8.79 -0.03 -20.48
C ASN A 159 7.96 0.63 -19.37
N LEU A 160 7.68 1.94 -19.46
CA LEU A 160 6.82 2.65 -18.51
C LEU A 160 5.72 3.42 -19.26
N ALA A 161 4.49 2.92 -19.15
CA ALA A 161 3.30 3.59 -19.68
C ALA A 161 2.67 4.50 -18.61
N PHE A 162 2.35 5.73 -18.99
CA PHE A 162 1.64 6.68 -18.13
C PHE A 162 0.12 6.57 -18.25
N TYR A 163 -0.35 5.88 -19.29
CA TYR A 163 -1.75 5.65 -19.61
C TYR A 163 -1.93 4.20 -20.04
N ASP A 164 -3.12 3.66 -19.84
CA ASP A 164 -3.50 2.26 -20.08
C ASP A 164 -4.12 2.00 -21.46
N ALA A 165 -4.05 2.98 -22.37
CA ALA A 165 -4.69 2.99 -23.69
C ALA A 165 -3.71 2.78 -24.86
#